data_AF-A0A2U2SMT2-F1
#
_entry.id   AF-A0A2U2SMT2-F1
#
_cell.length_a   1.000
_cell.length_b   1.000
_cell.length_c   1.000
_cell.angle_alpha   90.00
_cell.angle_beta   90.00
_cell.angle_gamma   90.00
#
_symmetry.space_group_name_H-M   'P 1'
#
loop_
_entity.id
_entity.type
_entity.pdbx_description
1 polymer ?
#
loop_
_entity_poly.entity_id
_entity_poly.type
_entity_poly.pdbx_seq_one_letter_code
_entity_poly.pdbx_strand_id
1 'polypeptide(L)'
;MSHEQLDKEETIPFFPDQFMREFRVVIGIVGIAVIIGILGMINPVGLEEPADPFNTPAHVKPEWYFLGLYQLLKFVPKTTGVLIPIVGVVLLAIWPFLDRKKETDRKLVKIRGIMVAIGMLILIALTIWGGVS
;
A
#
# COMPACT_ATOMS: atom_id res chain seq x y z
N MET A 1 0.58 -37.21 13.36
CA MET A 1 -0.27 -36.06 13.74
C MET A 1 -1.68 -36.46 13.33
N SER A 2 -2.50 -36.95 14.27
CA SER A 2 -3.78 -37.60 13.95
C SER A 2 -4.81 -36.57 13.47
N HIS A 3 -5.70 -37.01 12.57
CA HIS A 3 -6.75 -36.22 11.94
C HIS A 3 -7.64 -35.43 12.93
N GLU A 4 -7.70 -35.83 14.20
CA GLU A 4 -8.39 -35.13 15.30
C GLU A 4 -7.86 -33.73 15.64
N GLN A 5 -6.63 -33.39 15.25
CA GLN A 5 -6.04 -32.07 15.55
C GLN A 5 -6.38 -31.01 14.48
N LEU A 6 -6.93 -31.41 13.33
CA LEU A 6 -7.43 -30.50 12.29
C LEU A 6 -8.78 -29.86 12.69
N ASP A 7 -9.55 -30.54 13.55
CA ASP A 7 -10.91 -30.14 13.94
C ASP A 7 -10.98 -29.08 15.07
N LYS A 8 -9.84 -28.46 15.44
CA LYS A 8 -9.80 -27.36 16.41
C LYS A 8 -9.64 -25.97 15.80
N GLU A 9 -9.58 -25.86 14.49
CA GLU A 9 -9.84 -24.60 13.77
C GLU A 9 -11.32 -24.58 13.40
N GLU A 10 -12.05 -23.53 13.79
CA GLU A 10 -13.39 -23.26 13.25
C GLU A 10 -13.27 -23.02 11.74
N THR A 11 -13.34 -24.09 10.95
CA THR A 11 -13.29 -23.99 9.49
C THR A 11 -14.67 -23.62 8.96
N ILE A 12 -14.76 -22.48 8.28
CA ILE A 12 -15.98 -22.04 7.60
C ILE A 12 -16.00 -22.69 6.20
N PRO A 13 -17.09 -23.33 5.76
CA PRO A 13 -17.14 -23.92 4.42
C PRO A 13 -17.00 -22.83 3.34
N PHE A 14 -16.25 -23.14 2.28
CA PHE A 14 -16.03 -22.20 1.18
C PHE A 14 -17.34 -21.79 0.50
N PHE A 15 -18.19 -22.78 0.21
CA PHE A 15 -19.54 -22.55 -0.30
C PHE A 15 -20.55 -23.06 0.73
N PRO A 16 -21.59 -22.28 1.07
CA PRO A 16 -21.92 -20.96 0.51
C PRO A 16 -21.25 -19.77 1.23
N ASP A 17 -20.72 -19.95 2.43
CA ASP A 17 -20.47 -18.85 3.37
C ASP A 17 -19.32 -17.92 2.95
N GLN A 18 -18.12 -18.46 2.71
CA GLN A 18 -16.97 -17.65 2.28
C GLN A 18 -17.28 -16.97 0.94
N PHE A 19 -17.81 -17.72 -0.02
CA PHE A 19 -18.16 -17.22 -1.34
C PHE A 19 -19.12 -16.02 -1.26
N MET A 20 -20.19 -16.12 -0.47
CA MET A 20 -21.15 -15.03 -0.30
C MET A 20 -20.55 -13.83 0.44
N ARG A 21 -19.57 -14.03 1.33
CA ARG A 21 -18.82 -12.94 1.95
C ARG A 21 -17.95 -12.21 0.95
N GLU A 22 -17.13 -12.93 0.18
CA GLU A 22 -16.27 -12.34 -0.85
C GLU A 22 -17.10 -11.62 -1.91
N PHE A 23 -18.21 -12.21 -2.35
CA PHE A 23 -19.11 -11.59 -3.31
C PHE A 23 -19.63 -10.22 -2.83
N ARG A 24 -20.02 -10.11 -1.55
CA ARG A 24 -20.42 -8.82 -0.93
C ARG A 24 -19.28 -7.80 -0.92
N VAL A 25 -18.04 -8.24 -0.64
CA VAL A 25 -16.86 -7.36 -0.66
C VAL A 25 -16.59 -6.84 -2.08
N VAL A 26 -16.65 -7.72 -3.08
CA VAL A 26 -16.45 -7.34 -4.49
C VAL A 26 -17.49 -6.34 -4.96
N ILE A 27 -18.77 -6.56 -4.64
CA ILE A 27 -19.83 -5.58 -4.94
C ILE A 27 -19.54 -4.23 -4.28
N GLY A 28 -19.07 -4.22 -3.04
CA GLY A 28 -18.67 -3.00 -2.35
C GLY A 28 -17.54 -2.25 -3.07
N ILE A 29 -16.47 -2.96 -3.47
CA ILE A 29 -15.33 -2.37 -4.20
C ILE A 29 -15.79 -1.81 -5.55
N VAL A 30 -16.59 -2.57 -6.31
CA VAL A 30 -17.14 -2.10 -7.60
C VAL A 30 -18.05 -0.89 -7.40
N GLY A 31 -18.88 -0.90 -6.36
CA GLY A 31 -19.74 0.24 -6.02
C GLY A 31 -18.93 1.51 -5.76
N ILE A 32 -17.85 1.42 -4.99
CA ILE A 32 -16.94 2.54 -4.74
C ILE A 32 -16.30 3.03 -6.05
N ALA A 33 -15.83 2.11 -6.91
CA ALA A 33 -15.23 2.46 -8.19
C ALA A 33 -16.22 3.20 -9.11
N VAL A 34 -17.48 2.76 -9.16
CA VAL A 34 -18.55 3.44 -9.91
C VAL A 34 -18.81 4.84 -9.35
N ILE A 35 -18.88 4.99 -8.03
CA ILE A 35 -19.07 6.32 -7.39
C ILE A 35 -17.93 7.27 -7.77
N ILE A 36 -16.67 6.82 -7.68
CA ILE A 36 -15.51 7.62 -8.07
C ILE A 36 -15.58 7.99 -9.56
N GLY A 37 -15.96 7.05 -10.42
CA GLY A 37 -16.16 7.31 -11.86
C GLY A 37 -17.23 8.36 -12.13
N ILE A 38 -18.39 8.28 -11.46
CA ILE A 38 -19.46 9.28 -11.58
C ILE A 38 -18.98 10.65 -11.10
N LEU A 39 -18.25 10.72 -9.97
CA LEU A 39 -17.68 11.97 -9.47
C LEU A 39 -16.69 12.59 -10.47
N GLY A 40 -15.85 11.76 -11.13
CA GLY A 40 -14.95 12.20 -12.19
C GLY A 40 -15.67 12.72 -13.44
N MET A 41 -16.87 12.22 -13.74
CA MET A 41 -17.70 12.77 -14.84
C MET A 41 -18.36 14.10 -14.46
N ILE A 42 -18.76 14.26 -13.20
CA ILE A 42 -19.36 15.52 -12.70
C ILE A 42 -18.31 16.63 -12.61
N ASN A 43 -17.08 16.28 -12.21
CA ASN A 43 -15.96 17.20 -12.11
C ASN A 43 -14.75 16.67 -12.90
N PRO A 44 -14.73 16.87 -14.23
CA PRO A 44 -13.67 16.34 -15.07
C PRO A 44 -12.34 17.02 -14.74
N VAL A 45 -11.40 16.22 -14.25
CA VAL A 45 -9.99 16.61 -14.19
C VAL A 45 -9.49 16.62 -15.62
N GLY A 46 -9.25 17.81 -16.19
CA GLY A 46 -8.81 17.96 -17.57
C GLY A 46 -7.55 17.14 -17.84
N LEU A 47 -7.43 16.59 -19.05
CA LEU A 47 -6.17 16.03 -19.52
C LEU A 47 -5.19 17.18 -19.76
N GLU A 48 -3.93 16.98 -19.39
CA GLU A 48 -2.86 17.92 -19.71
C GLU A 48 -2.63 17.98 -21.22
N GLU A 49 -1.94 19.04 -21.67
CA GLU A 49 -1.55 19.15 -23.08
C GLU A 49 -0.67 17.96 -23.50
N PRO A 50 -0.69 17.56 -24.78
CA PRO A 50 0.22 16.53 -25.28
C PRO A 50 1.67 16.85 -24.90
N ALA A 51 2.39 15.83 -24.45
CA ALA A 51 3.76 16.01 -23.97
C ALA A 51 4.67 16.60 -25.06
N ASP A 52 5.30 17.74 -24.76
CA ASP A 52 6.33 18.37 -25.59
C ASP A 52 7.71 18.21 -24.92
N PRO A 53 8.67 17.48 -25.55
CA PRO A 53 10.02 17.31 -25.01
C PRO A 53 10.79 18.62 -24.79
N PHE A 54 10.41 19.71 -25.45
CA PHE A 54 11.09 21.01 -25.34
C PHE A 54 10.44 21.95 -24.31
N ASN A 55 9.24 21.61 -23.83
CA ASN A 55 8.51 22.39 -22.85
C ASN A 55 8.24 21.55 -21.59
N THR A 56 9.08 21.73 -20.57
CA THR A 56 8.89 21.04 -19.28
C THR A 56 7.95 21.86 -18.39
N PRO A 57 6.80 21.30 -17.95
CA PRO A 57 5.93 21.97 -16.99
C PRO A 57 6.67 22.33 -15.69
N ALA A 58 6.29 23.44 -15.06
CA ALA A 58 6.96 23.93 -13.85
C ALA A 58 6.76 23.03 -12.60
N HIS A 59 5.72 22.19 -12.59
CA HIS A 59 5.35 21.33 -11.45
C HIS A 59 5.22 19.86 -11.84
N VAL A 60 6.31 19.25 -12.31
CA VAL A 60 6.37 17.80 -12.54
C VAL A 60 6.50 17.08 -11.19
N LYS A 61 5.38 16.54 -10.69
CA LYS A 61 5.35 15.60 -9.56
C LYS A 61 4.77 14.26 -10.02
N PRO A 62 5.18 13.14 -9.40
CA PRO A 62 4.56 11.87 -9.70
C PRO A 62 3.17 11.77 -9.04
N GLU A 63 2.43 10.74 -9.43
CA GLU A 63 1.12 10.42 -8.86
C GLU A 63 1.16 10.21 -7.33
N TRP A 64 0.00 10.37 -6.69
CA TRP A 64 -0.14 10.42 -5.24
C TRP A 64 0.44 9.21 -4.50
N TYR A 65 0.37 8.01 -5.09
CA TYR A 65 0.92 6.78 -4.52
C TYR A 65 2.45 6.72 -4.55
N PHE A 66 3.12 7.59 -5.33
CA PHE A 66 4.57 7.74 -5.37
C PHE A 66 5.09 8.96 -4.62
N LEU A 67 4.24 9.89 -4.17
CA LEU A 67 4.67 11.13 -3.51
C LEU A 67 5.52 10.89 -2.26
N GLY A 68 5.16 9.90 -1.43
CA GLY A 68 5.94 9.55 -0.24
C GLY A 68 7.35 9.06 -0.58
N LEU A 69 7.47 8.20 -1.61
CA LEU A 69 8.76 7.73 -2.11
C LEU A 69 9.57 8.89 -2.73
N TYR A 70 8.93 9.72 -3.55
CA TYR A 70 9.53 10.90 -4.16
C TYR A 70 10.12 11.84 -3.11
N GLN A 71 9.37 12.12 -2.04
CA GLN A 71 9.86 12.95 -0.94
C GLN A 71 11.06 12.33 -0.22
N LEU A 72 11.05 11.01 -0.04
CA LEU A 72 12.16 10.28 0.55
C LEU A 72 13.43 10.34 -0.33
N LEU A 73 13.28 10.28 -1.65
CA LEU A 73 14.38 10.44 -2.61
C LEU A 73 14.99 11.85 -2.58
N LYS A 74 14.21 12.92 -2.31
CA LYS A 74 14.74 14.29 -2.20
C LYS A 74 15.77 14.46 -1.08
N PHE A 75 15.72 13.61 -0.04
CA PHE A 75 16.65 13.67 1.09
C PHE A 75 18.01 13.02 0.81
N VAL A 76 18.17 12.32 -0.31
CA VAL A 76 19.38 11.57 -0.64
C VAL A 76 19.98 12.12 -1.94
N PRO A 77 21.33 12.18 -2.08
CA PRO A 77 21.95 12.60 -3.33
C PRO A 77 21.43 11.79 -4.53
N LYS A 78 21.21 12.46 -5.66
CA LYS A 78 20.51 11.90 -6.85
C LYS A 78 21.07 10.55 -7.32
N THR A 79 22.38 10.36 -7.24
CA THR A 79 23.07 9.13 -7.68
C THR A 79 22.83 7.94 -6.77
N THR A 80 22.59 8.16 -5.47
CA THR A 80 22.35 7.09 -4.48
C THR A 80 20.85 6.88 -4.23
N GLY A 81 20.01 7.88 -4.47
CA GLY A 81 18.56 7.83 -4.22
C GLY A 81 17.83 6.71 -4.97
N VAL A 82 18.32 6.30 -6.14
CA VAL A 82 17.76 5.18 -6.94
C VAL A 82 17.82 3.85 -6.19
N LEU A 83 18.77 3.68 -5.26
CA LEU A 83 18.91 2.44 -4.50
C LEU A 83 17.78 2.25 -3.47
N ILE A 84 17.13 3.32 -3.03
CA ILE A 84 16.11 3.27 -1.97
C ILE A 84 14.92 2.37 -2.34
N PRO A 85 14.22 2.57 -3.49
CA PRO A 85 13.11 1.70 -3.87
C PRO A 85 13.56 0.26 -4.14
N ILE A 86 14.76 0.08 -4.71
CA ILE A 86 15.32 -1.25 -4.98
C ILE A 86 15.52 -2.01 -3.66
N VAL A 87 16.14 -1.38 -2.67
CA VAL A 87 16.32 -1.95 -1.33
C VAL A 87 14.97 -2.23 -0.69
N GLY A 88 13.98 -1.34 -0.85
CA GLY A 88 12.62 -1.54 -0.34
C GLY A 88 11.95 -2.82 -0.87
N VAL A 89 11.96 -3.03 -2.20
CA VAL A 89 11.37 -4.23 -2.82
C VAL A 89 12.13 -5.49 -2.39
N VAL A 90 13.46 -5.43 -2.36
CA VAL A 90 14.30 -6.56 -1.91
C VAL A 90 13.97 -6.91 -0.46
N LEU A 91 13.89 -5.93 0.44
CA LEU A 91 13.54 -6.14 1.85
C LEU A 91 12.17 -6.81 2.02
N LEU A 92 11.17 -6.40 1.23
CA LEU A 92 9.86 -7.06 1.24
C LEU A 92 9.94 -8.50 0.74
N ALA A 93 10.70 -8.76 -0.33
CA ALA A 93 10.89 -10.10 -0.87
C ALA A 93 11.60 -11.04 0.13
N ILE A 94 12.57 -10.51 0.90
CA ILE A 94 13.29 -11.31 1.90
C ILE A 94 12.60 -11.35 3.28
N TRP A 95 11.52 -10.59 3.47
CA TRP A 95 10.77 -10.51 4.73
C TRP A 95 10.39 -11.87 5.34
N PRO A 96 9.79 -12.83 4.60
CA PRO A 96 9.44 -14.13 5.18
C PRO A 96 10.64 -14.93 5.68
N PHE A 97 11.85 -14.63 5.19
CA PHE A 97 13.09 -15.28 5.65
C PHE A 97 13.74 -14.54 6.82
N LEU A 98 13.44 -13.27 7.03
CA LEU A 98 13.86 -12.48 8.18
C LEU A 98 13.01 -12.79 9.41
N ASP A 99 11.69 -12.95 9.23
CA ASP A 99 10.74 -13.19 10.32
C ASP A 99 10.55 -14.69 10.62
N ARG A 100 11.56 -15.30 11.23
CA ARG A 100 11.54 -16.74 11.60
C ARG A 100 11.08 -17.02 13.03
N LYS A 101 10.83 -15.99 13.82
CA LYS A 101 10.53 -16.14 15.25
C LYS A 101 9.05 -16.43 15.44
N LYS A 102 8.73 -17.51 16.17
CA LYS A 102 7.36 -17.71 16.65
C LYS A 102 6.98 -16.56 17.57
N GLU A 103 5.92 -15.84 17.22
CA GLU A 103 5.35 -14.79 18.06
C GLU A 103 4.61 -15.43 19.24
N THR A 104 5.33 -15.67 20.35
CA THR A 104 4.73 -16.24 21.56
C THR A 104 4.43 -15.19 22.62
N ASP A 105 5.16 -14.07 22.62
CA ASP A 105 4.98 -13.00 23.60
C ASP A 105 4.05 -11.89 23.08
N ARG A 106 2.89 -11.71 23.73
CA ARG A 106 1.93 -10.64 23.43
C ARG A 106 2.53 -9.23 23.51
N LYS A 107 3.57 -9.00 24.33
CA LYS A 107 4.25 -7.70 24.38
C LYS A 107 5.02 -7.41 23.09
N LEU A 108 5.71 -8.40 22.54
CA LEU A 108 6.45 -8.26 21.28
C LEU A 108 5.51 -8.01 20.10
N VAL A 109 4.38 -8.70 20.03
CA VAL A 109 3.34 -8.46 18.99
C VAL A 109 2.82 -7.03 19.05
N LYS A 110 2.54 -6.52 20.27
CA LYS A 110 2.10 -5.13 20.44
C LYS A 110 3.16 -4.12 20.03
N ILE A 111 4.42 -4.34 20.42
CA ILE A 111 5.53 -3.46 20.04
C ILE A 111 5.70 -3.44 18.51
N ARG A 112 5.65 -4.60 17.85
CA ARG A 112 5.66 -4.70 16.39
C ARG A 112 4.51 -3.95 15.74
N GLY A 113 3.29 -4.13 16.25
CA GLY A 113 2.11 -3.40 15.79
C GLY A 113 2.28 -1.88 15.90
N ILE A 114 2.82 -1.39 17.01
CA ILE A 114 3.14 0.03 17.21
C ILE A 114 4.22 0.50 16.22
N MET A 115 5.29 -0.27 16.02
CA MET A 115 6.34 0.09 15.05
C MET A 115 5.78 0.17 13.63
N VAL A 116 4.92 -0.77 13.22
CA VAL A 116 4.25 -0.74 11.91
C VAL A 116 3.33 0.48 11.81
N ALA A 117 2.55 0.78 12.85
CA ALA A 117 1.69 1.96 12.88
C ALA A 117 2.49 3.26 12.75
N ILE A 118 3.60 3.41 13.47
CA ILE A 118 4.51 4.55 13.35
C ILE A 118 5.07 4.64 11.93
N GLY A 119 5.51 3.52 11.34
CA GLY A 119 5.99 3.47 9.96
C GLY A 119 4.93 3.93 8.96
N MET A 120 3.68 3.48 9.11
CA MET A 120 2.55 3.90 8.29
C MET A 120 2.27 5.40 8.44
N LEU A 121 2.31 5.93 9.66
CA LEU A 121 2.13 7.37 9.90
C LEU A 121 3.23 8.21 9.25
N ILE A 122 4.49 7.74 9.30
CA ILE A 122 5.60 8.40 8.60
C ILE A 122 5.37 8.38 7.09
N LEU A 123 4.96 7.25 6.50
CA LEU A 123 4.65 7.18 5.07
C LEU A 123 3.52 8.12 4.66
N ILE A 124 2.46 8.21 5.47
CA ILE A 124 1.35 9.15 5.23
C ILE A 124 1.85 10.60 5.32
N ALA A 125 2.65 10.93 6.34
CA ALA A 125 3.21 12.26 6.51
C ALA A 125 4.11 12.66 5.34
N LEU A 126 4.96 11.74 4.84
CA LEU A 126 5.81 11.96 3.67
C LEU A 126 4.97 12.16 2.39
N THR A 127 3.88 11.42 2.21
CA THR A 127 2.97 11.58 1.08
C THR A 127 2.29 12.95 1.08
N ILE A 128 1.78 13.38 2.25
CA ILE A 128 1.16 14.71 2.40
C ILE A 128 2.20 15.81 2.16
N TRP A 129 3.40 15.67 2.73
CA TRP A 129 4.49 16.63 2.51
C TRP A 129 4.84 16.71 1.02
N GLY A 130 5.07 15.57 0.37
CA GLY A 130 5.41 15.51 -1.05
C GLY A 130 4.36 16.17 -1.95
N GLY A 131 3.08 16.10 -1.56
CA GLY A 131 2.00 16.80 -2.24
C GLY A 131 2.11 18.33 -2.12
N VAL A 132 2.44 18.85 -0.94
CA VAL A 132 2.48 20.29 -0.65
C VAL A 132 3.80 20.95 -1.08
N SER A 133 4.94 20.24 -1.03
CA SER A 133 6.28 20.75 -1.39
C SER A 133 6.57 20.66 -2.88
#